data_AF-A0A4U3K933-F1
#
_entry.id   AF-A0A4U3K933-F1
#
_cell.length_a   1.000
_cell.length_b   1.000
_cell.length_c   1.000
_cell.angle_alpha   90.00
_cell.angle_beta   90.00
_cell.angle_gamma   90.00
#
_symmetry.space_group_name_H-M   'P 1'
#
loop_
_entity.id
_entity.type
_entity.pdbx_description
1 polymer ?
#
loop_
_entity_poly.entity_id
_entity_poly.type
_entity_poly.pdbx_seq_one_letter_code
_entity_poly.pdbx_strand_id
1 'polypeptide(L)'
;MNNLENFNCIYASLSESSYNGRPNAFPKYQNSKEKEEFNYSLDVIDEKGDRTKGGQNLPNNGIVYLQPDNTVKTIKEKNWVGRETFYKKGLLTDEKAGYNSYYVTDTPTLSPKTQHTYFATRGSDGVSMDVKKGWSGNNLNDWVNNNGSFTLFNAYLPQAKLANEAMHQKIMEMSAKAPNATMSITGHSLGTMISIQAVANLPQADLAKIDKVV
;
A
#
# COMPACT_ATOMS: atom_id res chain seq x y z
N MET A 1 0.11 -2.87 -15.58
CA MET A 1 -1.06 -3.63 -15.05
C MET A 1 -2.30 -3.11 -15.76
N ASN A 2 -3.19 -3.99 -16.22
CA ASN A 2 -4.50 -3.62 -16.72
C ASN A 2 -5.46 -3.50 -15.55
N ASN A 3 -6.58 -2.81 -15.74
CA ASN A 3 -7.61 -2.80 -14.71
C ASN A 3 -8.20 -4.21 -14.54
N LEU A 4 -8.66 -4.53 -13.33
CA LEU A 4 -9.50 -5.68 -13.08
C LEU A 4 -10.75 -5.61 -13.95
N GLU A 5 -11.26 -6.76 -14.38
CA GLU A 5 -12.55 -6.78 -15.09
C GLU A 5 -13.72 -6.50 -14.14
N ASN A 6 -13.56 -6.89 -12.87
CA ASN A 6 -14.54 -6.71 -11.81
C ASN A 6 -13.88 -6.70 -10.42
N PHE A 7 -14.59 -6.18 -9.43
CA PHE A 7 -14.14 -6.11 -8.05
C PHE A 7 -14.55 -7.31 -7.17
N ASN A 8 -14.81 -8.49 -7.73
CA ASN A 8 -15.31 -9.65 -6.94
C ASN A 8 -14.34 -10.16 -5.87
N CYS A 9 -13.05 -9.82 -5.96
CA CYS A 9 -12.04 -10.19 -4.96
C CYS A 9 -11.53 -8.93 -4.26
N ILE A 10 -11.93 -8.73 -2.99
CA ILE A 10 -11.55 -7.52 -2.25
C ILE A 10 -10.03 -7.34 -2.17
N TYR A 11 -9.25 -8.41 -1.99
CA TYR A 11 -7.78 -8.32 -1.91
C TYR A 11 -7.17 -7.81 -3.23
N ALA A 12 -7.62 -8.35 -4.36
CA ALA A 12 -7.18 -7.87 -5.68
C ALA A 12 -7.59 -6.40 -5.91
N SER A 13 -8.82 -6.04 -5.53
CA SER A 13 -9.35 -4.67 -5.65
C SER A 13 -8.53 -3.67 -4.82
N LEU A 14 -8.19 -4.01 -3.58
CA LEU A 14 -7.36 -3.19 -2.70
C LEU A 14 -5.91 -3.08 -3.23
N SER A 15 -5.35 -4.19 -3.73
CA SER A 15 -4.02 -4.18 -4.32
C SER A 15 -3.99 -3.34 -5.60
N GLU A 16 -5.01 -3.40 -6.46
CA GLU A 16 -5.13 -2.52 -7.63
C GLU A 16 -5.22 -1.06 -7.18
N SER A 17 -6.08 -0.78 -6.20
CA SER A 17 -6.33 0.57 -5.69
C SER A 17 -5.08 1.24 -5.12
N SER A 18 -4.07 0.47 -4.72
CA SER A 18 -2.77 1.01 -4.32
C SER A 18 -2.00 1.73 -5.44
N TYR A 19 -2.33 1.48 -6.72
CA TYR A 19 -1.64 2.06 -7.88
C TYR A 19 -2.28 3.37 -8.37
N ASN A 20 -1.46 4.21 -8.99
CA ASN A 20 -1.91 5.43 -9.64
C ASN A 20 -2.73 5.13 -10.90
N GLY A 21 -3.66 6.03 -11.23
CA GLY A 21 -4.44 5.96 -12.48
C GLY A 21 -5.38 4.75 -12.57
N ARG A 22 -5.76 4.17 -11.42
CA ARG A 22 -6.73 3.08 -11.30
C ARG A 22 -8.13 3.60 -10.97
N PRO A 23 -9.19 2.82 -11.24
CA PRO A 23 -10.58 3.22 -10.97
C PRO A 23 -10.78 3.74 -9.53
N ASN A 24 -10.27 3.02 -8.52
CA ASN A 24 -10.38 3.38 -7.09
C ASN A 24 -9.00 3.74 -6.48
N ALA A 25 -8.20 4.56 -7.17
CA ALA A 25 -6.82 4.84 -6.78
C ALA A 25 -6.67 5.58 -5.43
N PHE A 26 -6.18 4.88 -4.41
CA PHE A 26 -5.80 5.42 -3.10
C PHE A 26 -4.75 6.53 -3.14
N PRO A 27 -3.73 6.52 -4.03
CA PRO A 27 -2.75 7.61 -4.09
C PRO A 27 -3.35 9.02 -4.21
N LYS A 28 -4.57 9.15 -4.78
CA LYS A 28 -5.29 10.44 -4.85
C LYS A 28 -5.57 11.04 -3.48
N TYR A 29 -5.65 10.20 -2.44
CA TYR A 29 -6.01 10.55 -1.08
C TYR A 29 -4.85 10.41 -0.09
N GLN A 30 -3.62 10.17 -0.55
CA GLN A 30 -2.43 9.97 0.30
C GLN A 30 -2.22 11.09 1.33
N ASN A 31 -2.61 12.32 1.00
CA ASN A 31 -2.45 13.50 1.85
C ASN A 31 -3.75 13.94 2.52
N SER A 32 -4.84 13.18 2.35
CA SER A 32 -6.10 13.48 3.03
C SER A 32 -5.91 13.40 4.53
N LYS A 33 -6.56 14.32 5.25
CA LYS A 33 -6.64 14.29 6.72
C LYS A 33 -7.90 13.59 7.20
N GLU A 34 -8.82 13.33 6.28
CA GLU A 34 -10.05 12.60 6.52
C GLU A 34 -9.93 11.19 5.95
N LYS A 35 -10.79 10.32 6.45
CA LYS A 35 -11.01 9.01 5.85
C LYS A 35 -11.77 9.15 4.55
N GLU A 36 -11.61 8.18 3.66
CA GLU A 36 -12.30 8.15 2.38
C GLU A 36 -13.03 6.83 2.19
N GLU A 37 -14.30 6.89 1.84
CA GLU A 37 -15.13 5.72 1.59
C GLU A 37 -14.94 5.21 0.16
N PHE A 38 -14.74 3.91 0.01
CA PHE A 38 -14.71 3.22 -1.26
C PHE A 38 -15.78 2.13 -1.26
N ASN A 39 -16.55 2.06 -2.34
CA ASN A 39 -17.57 1.03 -2.51
C ASN A 39 -17.27 0.18 -3.75
N TYR A 40 -16.68 -1.00 -3.51
CA TYR A 40 -16.31 -1.95 -4.54
C TYR A 40 -17.51 -2.74 -5.10
N SER A 41 -18.72 -2.58 -4.57
CA SER A 41 -19.93 -3.16 -5.19
C SER A 41 -20.44 -2.37 -6.40
N LEU A 42 -19.90 -1.18 -6.63
CA LEU A 42 -20.29 -0.30 -7.73
C LEU A 42 -19.33 -0.41 -8.91
N ASP A 43 -19.87 -0.22 -10.11
CA ASP A 43 -19.05 -0.05 -11.31
C ASP A 43 -18.27 1.26 -11.23
N VAL A 44 -17.03 1.24 -11.69
CA VAL A 44 -16.19 2.44 -11.78
C VAL A 44 -15.58 2.53 -13.16
N ILE A 45 -15.56 3.74 -13.71
CA ILE A 45 -14.92 4.07 -14.98
C ILE A 45 -13.68 4.91 -14.65
N ASP A 46 -12.52 4.48 -15.12
CA ASP A 46 -11.28 5.23 -14.89
C ASP A 46 -11.15 6.46 -15.82
N GLU A 47 -10.05 7.21 -15.66
CA GLU A 47 -9.79 8.42 -16.45
C GLU A 47 -9.59 8.14 -17.96
N LYS A 48 -9.35 6.88 -18.35
CA LYS A 48 -9.20 6.44 -19.74
C LYS A 48 -10.52 5.94 -20.34
N GLY A 49 -11.58 5.87 -19.55
CA GLY A 49 -12.88 5.35 -19.96
C GLY A 49 -13.01 3.83 -19.79
N ASP A 50 -12.03 3.16 -19.18
CA ASP A 50 -12.09 1.72 -18.95
C ASP A 50 -13.00 1.41 -17.77
N ARG A 51 -14.03 0.59 -18.01
CA ARG A 51 -14.99 0.19 -16.98
C ARG A 51 -14.52 -1.06 -16.24
N THR A 52 -14.49 -0.97 -14.90
CA THR A 52 -14.39 -2.11 -13.99
C THR A 52 -15.75 -2.37 -13.36
N LYS A 53 -16.22 -3.62 -13.38
CA LYS A 53 -17.54 -3.96 -12.84
C LYS A 53 -17.53 -4.05 -11.31
N GLY A 54 -18.64 -3.67 -10.70
CA GLY A 54 -18.92 -3.85 -9.28
C GLY A 54 -18.83 -5.32 -8.89
N GLY A 55 -18.26 -5.57 -7.71
CA GLY A 55 -18.12 -6.91 -7.15
C GLY A 55 -19.40 -7.39 -6.49
N GLN A 56 -19.59 -8.71 -6.50
CA GLN A 56 -20.71 -9.40 -5.88
C GLN A 56 -20.26 -10.19 -4.65
N ASN A 57 -21.14 -10.33 -3.66
CA ASN A 57 -20.89 -11.09 -2.42
C ASN A 57 -19.62 -10.65 -1.67
N LEU A 58 -19.32 -9.36 -1.70
CA LEU A 58 -18.15 -8.80 -1.01
C LEU A 58 -18.38 -8.66 0.50
N PRO A 59 -17.32 -8.83 1.32
CA PRO A 59 -17.36 -8.47 2.74
C PRO A 59 -17.83 -7.02 2.90
N ASN A 60 -18.62 -6.76 3.95
CA ASN A 60 -19.16 -5.44 4.25
C ASN A 60 -19.85 -4.75 3.05
N ASN A 61 -20.51 -5.54 2.20
CA ASN A 61 -21.14 -5.07 0.95
C ASN A 61 -20.16 -4.33 0.01
N GLY A 62 -18.87 -4.63 0.09
CA GLY A 62 -17.82 -3.97 -0.69
C GLY A 62 -17.43 -2.58 -0.19
N ILE A 63 -18.00 -2.10 0.91
CA ILE A 63 -17.68 -0.79 1.48
C ILE A 63 -16.46 -0.91 2.38
N VAL A 64 -15.49 -0.03 2.18
CA VAL A 64 -14.30 0.10 3.03
C VAL A 64 -13.91 1.57 3.18
N TYR A 65 -13.07 1.84 4.17
CA TYR A 65 -12.63 3.18 4.53
C TYR A 65 -11.11 3.27 4.52
N LEU A 66 -10.57 4.00 3.57
CA LEU A 66 -9.15 4.36 3.56
C LEU A 66 -8.88 5.33 4.71
N GLN A 67 -7.97 4.95 5.60
CA GLN A 67 -7.60 5.72 6.77
C GLN A 67 -6.46 6.70 6.43
N PRO A 68 -6.49 7.94 6.96
CA PRO A 68 -5.45 8.94 6.67
C PRO A 68 -4.11 8.58 7.34
N ASP A 69 -3.01 8.92 6.67
CA ASP A 69 -1.68 8.96 7.30
C ASP A 69 -1.38 10.38 7.79
N ASN A 70 -1.64 10.60 9.08
CA ASN A 70 -1.43 11.89 9.72
C ASN A 70 0.04 12.21 9.99
N THR A 71 0.97 11.29 9.72
CA THR A 71 2.40 11.48 9.96
C THR A 71 3.16 12.04 8.76
N VAL A 72 2.52 12.17 7.59
CA VAL A 72 3.16 12.65 6.36
C VAL A 72 3.68 14.08 6.51
N LYS A 73 4.96 14.25 6.18
CA LYS A 73 5.70 15.51 6.16
C LYS A 73 6.50 15.64 4.87
N THR A 74 6.74 16.89 4.45
CA THR A 74 7.72 17.18 3.39
C THR A 74 9.10 17.29 4.00
N ILE A 75 10.02 16.45 3.56
CA ILE A 75 11.42 16.47 3.96
C ILE A 75 12.21 17.29 2.94
N LYS A 76 13.07 18.17 3.45
CA LYS A 76 14.04 18.94 2.66
C LYS A 76 15.43 18.35 2.91
N GLU A 77 16.05 17.80 1.87
CA GLU A 77 17.43 17.35 1.91
C GLU A 77 18.31 18.18 0.98
N LYS A 78 19.57 18.35 1.35
CA LYS A 78 20.57 19.04 0.54
C LYS A 78 21.71 18.06 0.24
N ASN A 79 22.01 17.86 -1.03
CA ASN A 79 23.11 16.98 -1.43
C ASN A 79 24.48 17.68 -1.29
N TRP A 80 25.57 16.94 -1.52
CA TRP A 80 26.93 17.42 -1.34
C TRP A 80 27.31 18.62 -2.24
N VAL A 81 26.60 18.82 -3.37
CA VAL A 81 26.76 19.99 -4.27
C VAL A 81 25.77 21.12 -3.97
N GLY A 82 25.06 21.02 -2.85
CA GLY A 82 24.14 22.04 -2.38
C GLY A 82 22.79 22.12 -3.08
N ARG A 83 22.44 21.15 -3.95
CA ARG A 83 21.10 21.06 -4.54
C ARG A 83 20.10 20.54 -3.52
N GLU A 84 18.95 21.20 -3.46
CA GLU A 84 17.86 20.85 -2.56
C GLU A 84 16.88 19.90 -3.26
N THR A 85 16.49 18.84 -2.58
CA THR A 85 15.46 17.90 -2.99
C THR A 85 14.38 17.82 -1.93
N PHE A 86 13.13 17.77 -2.38
CA PHE A 86 11.95 17.69 -1.52
C PHE A 86 11.21 16.39 -1.81
N TYR A 87 10.83 15.67 -0.76
CA TYR A 87 10.07 14.44 -0.89
C TYR A 87 9.18 14.22 0.34
N LYS A 88 8.10 13.48 0.19
CA LYS A 88 7.16 13.16 1.26
C LYS A 88 7.59 11.91 2.01
N LYS A 89 7.46 11.98 3.33
CA LYS A 89 7.71 10.86 4.25
C LYS A 89 6.68 10.86 5.38
N GLY A 90 6.12 9.69 5.65
CA GLY A 90 5.22 9.36 6.75
C GLY A 90 5.38 7.88 7.11
N LEU A 91 4.44 7.35 7.87
CA LEU A 91 4.39 5.96 8.29
C LEU A 91 4.08 5.04 7.10
N LEU A 92 3.18 5.47 6.22
CA LEU A 92 2.69 4.72 5.07
C LEU A 92 3.30 5.21 3.73
N THR A 93 4.25 6.14 3.78
CA THR A 93 4.88 6.72 2.59
C THR A 93 6.35 7.04 2.84
N ASP A 94 7.23 6.65 1.93
CA ASP A 94 8.56 7.23 1.82
C ASP A 94 8.88 7.34 0.32
N GLU A 95 8.67 8.52 -0.25
CA GLU A 95 8.86 8.76 -1.69
C GLU A 95 10.31 8.51 -2.12
N LYS A 96 11.28 8.80 -1.24
CA LYS A 96 12.69 8.55 -1.51
C LYS A 96 12.97 7.04 -1.52
N ALA A 97 12.41 6.28 -0.61
CA ALA A 97 12.55 4.82 -0.61
C ALA A 97 11.67 4.11 -1.66
N GLY A 98 10.78 4.84 -2.34
CA GLY A 98 9.80 4.23 -3.24
C GLY A 98 8.75 3.38 -2.51
N TYR A 99 8.47 3.69 -1.25
CA TYR A 99 7.53 2.95 -0.40
C TYR A 99 6.19 3.67 -0.32
N ASN A 100 5.10 2.95 -0.61
CA ASN A 100 3.73 3.39 -0.41
C ASN A 100 2.88 2.22 0.05
N SER A 101 2.14 2.40 1.14
CA SER A 101 1.12 1.47 1.60
C SER A 101 -0.13 2.22 2.04
N TYR A 102 -1.21 1.48 2.24
CA TYR A 102 -2.52 2.02 2.55
C TYR A 102 -3.17 1.17 3.62
N TYR A 103 -3.69 1.83 4.65
CA TYR A 103 -4.42 1.17 5.73
C TYR A 103 -5.92 1.43 5.57
N VAL A 104 -6.69 0.35 5.52
CA VAL A 104 -8.10 0.38 5.16
C VAL A 104 -8.90 -0.40 6.21
N THR A 105 -10.13 0.04 6.51
CA THR A 105 -10.98 -0.56 7.55
C THR A 105 -12.40 -0.81 7.05
N ASP A 106 -13.10 -1.78 7.63
CA ASP A 106 -14.53 -2.05 7.36
C ASP A 106 -15.48 -1.06 8.05
N THR A 107 -14.98 -0.29 9.01
CA THR A 107 -15.72 0.79 9.67
C THR A 107 -15.07 2.14 9.42
N PRO A 108 -15.82 3.25 9.43
CA PRO A 108 -15.25 4.58 9.20
C PRO A 108 -14.14 4.96 10.21
N THR A 109 -14.30 4.56 11.47
CA THR A 109 -13.34 4.82 12.54
C THR A 109 -13.09 3.51 13.28
N LEU A 110 -11.82 3.23 13.62
CA LEU A 110 -11.48 2.09 14.46
C LEU A 110 -12.28 2.11 15.77
N SER A 111 -13.00 1.02 16.03
CA SER A 111 -13.86 0.86 17.19
C SER A 111 -14.03 -0.63 17.51
N PRO A 112 -14.63 -0.99 18.66
CA PRO A 112 -14.95 -2.39 18.95
C PRO A 112 -15.88 -3.07 17.92
N LYS A 113 -16.51 -2.31 17.01
CA LYS A 113 -17.33 -2.84 15.91
C LYS A 113 -16.51 -3.20 14.67
N THR A 114 -15.29 -2.69 14.54
CA THR A 114 -14.38 -3.05 13.44
C THR A 114 -14.06 -4.54 13.55
N GLN A 115 -14.19 -5.27 12.44
CA GLN A 115 -13.87 -6.70 12.39
C GLN A 115 -12.67 -6.96 11.48
N HIS A 116 -12.61 -6.25 10.36
CA HIS A 116 -11.60 -6.43 9.33
C HIS A 116 -10.91 -5.11 8.98
N THR A 117 -9.59 -5.19 8.96
CA THR A 117 -8.72 -4.14 8.45
C THR A 117 -7.83 -4.73 7.36
N TYR A 118 -7.30 -3.87 6.52
CA TYR A 118 -6.49 -4.27 5.37
C TYR A 118 -5.25 -3.38 5.26
N PHE A 119 -4.13 -4.00 4.92
CA PHE A 119 -2.89 -3.29 4.60
C PHE A 119 -2.51 -3.61 3.16
N ALA A 120 -2.67 -2.62 2.28
CA ALA A 120 -2.36 -2.76 0.86
C ALA A 120 -1.01 -2.11 0.57
N THR A 121 -0.04 -2.89 0.10
CA THR A 121 1.29 -2.38 -0.27
C THR A 121 1.41 -2.22 -1.77
N ARG A 122 1.76 -1.02 -2.22
CA ARG A 122 1.97 -0.73 -3.64
C ARG A 122 3.24 -1.42 -4.13
N GLY A 123 3.13 -2.07 -5.28
CA GLY A 123 4.30 -2.56 -6.00
C GLY A 123 4.96 -1.48 -6.87
N SER A 124 5.85 -1.92 -7.75
CA SER A 124 6.51 -1.02 -8.70
C SER A 124 5.56 -0.60 -9.82
N ASP A 125 5.58 0.68 -10.19
CA ASP A 125 4.78 1.26 -11.29
C ASP A 125 5.25 0.79 -12.69
N GLY A 126 6.38 0.06 -12.78
CA GLY A 126 6.86 -0.57 -14.02
C GLY A 126 8.31 -1.06 -13.95
N VAL A 127 8.70 -1.88 -14.92
CA VAL A 127 10.11 -2.19 -15.19
C VAL A 127 10.66 -1.09 -16.08
N SER A 128 11.36 -0.11 -15.49
CA SER A 128 12.08 0.90 -16.25
C SER A 128 13.47 0.37 -16.57
N MET A 129 13.60 -0.47 -17.60
CA MET A 129 14.88 -0.61 -18.30
C MET A 129 15.13 0.64 -19.15
N ASP A 130 15.30 1.80 -18.52
CA ASP A 130 15.72 3.02 -19.22
C ASP A 130 17.23 2.91 -19.50
N VAL A 131 17.59 2.02 -20.44
CA VAL A 131 18.98 1.71 -20.86
C VAL A 131 19.77 2.96 -21.27
N LYS A 132 19.08 4.08 -21.55
CA LYS A 132 19.67 5.37 -21.92
C LYS A 132 20.17 6.18 -20.72
N LYS A 133 19.75 5.90 -19.49
CA LYS A 133 20.11 6.68 -18.29
C LYS A 133 21.23 6.07 -17.46
N GLY A 134 21.68 4.86 -17.80
CA GLY A 134 22.69 4.12 -17.04
C GLY A 134 22.25 3.82 -15.60
N TRP A 135 23.09 3.08 -14.87
CA TRP A 135 22.82 2.61 -13.49
C TRP A 135 22.47 3.75 -12.49
N SER A 136 22.86 5.00 -12.78
CA SER A 136 22.69 6.16 -11.90
C SER A 136 21.42 6.99 -12.12
N GLY A 137 20.59 6.70 -13.13
CA GLY A 137 19.46 7.56 -13.51
C GLY A 137 18.06 6.99 -13.28
N ASN A 138 17.94 5.82 -12.66
CA ASN A 138 16.65 5.15 -12.49
C ASN A 138 15.96 5.55 -11.18
N ASN A 139 14.68 5.90 -11.31
CA ASN A 139 13.73 6.14 -10.22
C ASN A 139 13.83 5.04 -9.15
N LEU A 140 13.82 5.37 -7.87
CA LEU A 140 13.85 4.41 -6.76
C LEU A 140 12.59 3.52 -6.68
N ASN A 141 11.56 3.81 -7.49
CA ASN A 141 10.40 2.92 -7.75
C ASN A 141 10.61 1.94 -8.92
N ASP A 142 11.77 1.92 -9.55
CA ASP A 142 12.07 1.03 -10.68
C ASP A 142 12.34 -0.41 -10.22
N TRP A 143 11.66 -1.36 -10.86
CA TRP A 143 11.83 -2.80 -10.66
C TRP A 143 13.29 -3.25 -10.77
N VAL A 144 14.12 -2.69 -11.66
CA VAL A 144 15.50 -3.18 -11.83
C VAL A 144 16.35 -2.93 -10.57
N ASN A 145 16.25 -1.74 -9.97
CA ASN A 145 17.02 -1.39 -8.78
C ASN A 145 16.47 -2.02 -7.49
N ASN A 146 15.15 -2.13 -7.35
CA ASN A 146 14.54 -2.76 -6.16
C ASN A 146 14.44 -4.28 -6.25
N ASN A 147 14.01 -4.81 -7.41
CA ASN A 147 13.77 -6.24 -7.59
C ASN A 147 15.04 -7.00 -7.97
N GLY A 148 16.03 -6.35 -8.61
CA GLY A 148 17.32 -6.97 -8.91
C GLY A 148 18.08 -7.39 -7.64
N SER A 149 18.06 -6.57 -6.60
CA SER A 149 18.73 -6.89 -5.34
C SER A 149 18.08 -8.06 -4.59
N PHE A 150 16.76 -8.20 -4.64
CA PHE A 150 16.05 -9.36 -4.08
C PHE A 150 16.24 -10.62 -4.95
N THR A 151 16.01 -10.50 -6.26
CA THR A 151 16.09 -11.62 -7.21
C THR A 151 17.50 -12.20 -7.33
N LEU A 152 18.54 -11.39 -7.11
CA LEU A 152 19.94 -11.80 -7.22
C LEU A 152 20.62 -12.06 -5.86
N PHE A 153 20.18 -11.43 -4.76
CA PHE A 153 20.92 -11.46 -3.47
C PHE A 153 20.09 -11.78 -2.23
N ASN A 154 18.82 -12.22 -2.33
CA ASN A 154 17.97 -12.55 -1.17
C ASN A 154 17.88 -11.41 -0.12
N ALA A 155 18.02 -10.15 -0.53
CA ALA A 155 18.13 -9.03 0.39
C ALA A 155 16.78 -8.72 1.08
N TYR A 156 16.83 -8.38 2.37
CA TYR A 156 15.70 -7.78 3.08
C TYR A 156 15.49 -6.34 2.58
N LEU A 157 14.41 -6.12 1.84
CA LEU A 157 14.16 -4.88 1.13
C LEU A 157 13.99 -3.71 2.11
N PRO A 158 14.59 -2.53 1.86
CA PRO A 158 14.36 -1.34 2.68
C PRO A 158 12.88 -1.01 2.83
N GLN A 159 12.08 -1.19 1.77
CA GLN A 159 10.64 -0.99 1.79
C GLN A 159 9.92 -2.00 2.70
N ALA A 160 10.45 -3.23 2.84
CA ALA A 160 9.90 -4.24 3.73
C ALA A 160 10.17 -3.93 5.22
N LYS A 161 11.27 -3.23 5.52
CA LYS A 161 11.51 -2.65 6.87
C LYS A 161 10.48 -1.58 7.21
N LEU A 162 10.24 -0.67 6.26
CA LEU A 162 9.24 0.40 6.41
C LEU A 162 7.82 -0.18 6.53
N ALA A 163 7.49 -1.18 5.72
CA ALA A 163 6.21 -1.89 5.80
C ALA A 163 6.04 -2.64 7.13
N ASN A 164 7.09 -3.29 7.64
CA ASN A 164 7.06 -3.95 8.94
C ASN A 164 6.75 -2.96 10.08
N GLU A 165 7.47 -1.84 10.12
CA GLU A 165 7.24 -0.79 11.13
C GLU A 165 5.81 -0.24 11.04
N ALA A 166 5.32 0.02 9.82
CA ALA A 166 3.97 0.49 9.59
C ALA A 166 2.90 -0.50 10.01
N MET A 167 3.06 -1.78 9.65
CA MET A 167 2.15 -2.86 10.06
C MET A 167 2.12 -2.98 11.58
N HIS A 168 3.28 -3.02 12.24
CA HIS A 168 3.36 -3.08 13.69
C HIS A 168 2.59 -1.93 14.36
N GLN A 169 2.85 -0.69 13.94
CA GLN A 169 2.14 0.48 14.50
C GLN A 169 0.63 0.42 14.25
N LYS A 170 0.19 0.00 13.07
CA LYS A 170 -1.24 -0.12 12.75
C LYS A 170 -1.92 -1.27 13.48
N ILE A 171 -1.23 -2.38 13.72
CA ILE A 171 -1.71 -3.50 14.53
C ILE A 171 -1.85 -3.08 16.00
N MET A 172 -0.90 -2.30 16.54
CA MET A 172 -1.02 -1.75 17.90
C MET A 172 -2.22 -0.80 18.02
N GLU A 173 -2.38 0.13 17.07
CA GLU A 173 -3.51 1.07 17.04
C GLU A 173 -4.84 0.32 16.94
N MET A 174 -4.93 -0.67 16.04
CA MET A 174 -6.09 -1.55 15.88
C MET A 174 -6.36 -2.32 17.17
N SER A 175 -5.37 -2.95 17.77
CA SER A 175 -5.55 -3.78 18.97
C SER A 175 -6.05 -2.97 20.17
N ALA A 176 -5.64 -1.69 20.27
CA ALA A 176 -6.10 -0.78 21.32
C ALA A 176 -7.56 -0.33 21.13
N LYS A 177 -7.98 -0.04 19.88
CA LYS A 177 -9.30 0.55 19.59
C LYS A 177 -10.36 -0.47 19.15
N ALA A 178 -9.92 -1.58 18.59
CA ALA A 178 -10.68 -2.64 17.96
C ALA A 178 -10.06 -4.01 18.31
N PRO A 179 -10.10 -4.44 19.58
CA PRO A 179 -9.32 -5.58 20.07
C PRO A 179 -9.65 -6.91 19.39
N ASN A 180 -10.85 -7.06 18.83
CA ASN A 180 -11.29 -8.27 18.12
C ASN A 180 -11.06 -8.21 16.61
N ALA A 181 -10.58 -7.08 16.08
CA ALA A 181 -10.32 -6.93 14.66
C ALA A 181 -9.05 -7.69 14.25
N THR A 182 -9.03 -8.07 12.97
CA THR A 182 -7.88 -8.69 12.31
C THR A 182 -7.41 -7.82 11.15
N MET A 183 -6.17 -8.03 10.72
CA MET A 183 -5.58 -7.38 9.56
C MET A 183 -5.30 -8.40 8.46
N SER A 184 -5.87 -8.19 7.28
CA SER A 184 -5.46 -8.86 6.06
C SER A 184 -4.43 -8.01 5.31
N ILE A 185 -3.48 -8.65 4.65
CA ILE A 185 -2.39 -7.96 3.94
C ILE A 185 -2.47 -8.35 2.48
N THR A 186 -2.32 -7.38 1.59
CA THR A 186 -2.27 -7.64 0.17
C THR A 186 -1.30 -6.77 -0.58
N GLY A 187 -0.74 -7.30 -1.65
CA GLY A 187 0.14 -6.57 -2.55
C GLY A 187 0.33 -7.30 -3.86
N HIS A 188 0.66 -6.55 -4.90
CA HIS A 188 0.92 -7.08 -6.24
C HIS A 188 2.34 -6.74 -6.69
N SER A 189 2.96 -7.62 -7.48
CA SER A 189 4.32 -7.46 -7.99
C SER A 189 5.33 -7.32 -6.83
N LEU A 190 6.19 -6.29 -6.84
CA LEU A 190 7.11 -6.01 -5.73
C LEU A 190 6.37 -5.85 -4.38
N GLY A 191 5.12 -5.38 -4.40
CA GLY A 191 4.30 -5.24 -3.20
C GLY A 191 4.12 -6.56 -2.46
N THR A 192 3.96 -7.68 -3.20
CA THR A 192 3.85 -9.03 -2.62
C THR A 192 5.10 -9.39 -1.81
N MET A 193 6.30 -9.13 -2.37
CA MET A 193 7.57 -9.43 -1.68
C MET A 193 7.78 -8.55 -0.46
N ILE A 194 7.46 -7.25 -0.58
CA ILE A 194 7.51 -6.31 0.54
C ILE A 194 6.60 -6.79 1.68
N SER A 195 5.35 -7.15 1.36
CA SER A 195 4.37 -7.62 2.33
C SER A 195 4.82 -8.92 3.02
N ILE A 196 5.29 -9.93 2.28
CA ILE A 196 5.74 -11.19 2.87
C ILE A 196 6.94 -10.98 3.79
N GLN A 197 7.95 -10.24 3.34
CA GLN A 197 9.13 -9.94 4.16
C GLN A 197 8.78 -9.12 5.40
N ALA A 198 7.83 -8.19 5.29
CA ALA A 198 7.36 -7.40 6.42
C ALA A 198 6.67 -8.28 7.46
N VAL A 199 5.73 -9.14 7.03
CA VAL A 199 5.01 -10.08 7.91
C VAL A 199 5.96 -11.05 8.59
N ALA A 200 6.90 -11.63 7.85
CA ALA A 200 7.86 -12.60 8.39
C ALA A 200 8.73 -12.04 9.52
N ASN A 201 8.84 -10.71 9.63
CA ASN A 201 9.60 -10.02 10.67
C ASN A 201 8.71 -9.35 11.73
N LEU A 202 7.39 -9.58 11.72
CA LEU A 202 6.50 -9.03 12.75
C LEU A 202 6.72 -9.71 14.11
N PRO A 203 6.51 -9.00 15.23
CA PRO A 203 6.44 -9.61 16.55
C PRO A 203 5.37 -10.72 16.60
N GLN A 204 5.59 -11.76 17.42
CA GLN A 204 4.64 -12.88 17.51
C GLN A 204 3.24 -12.45 17.96
N ALA A 205 3.13 -11.43 18.82
CA ALA A 205 1.84 -10.87 19.23
C ALA A 205 1.07 -10.24 18.06
N ASP A 206 1.79 -9.64 17.10
CA ASP A 206 1.19 -9.02 15.92
C ASP A 206 0.78 -10.07 14.89
N LEU A 207 1.57 -11.14 14.73
CA LEU A 207 1.22 -12.27 13.87
C LEU A 207 -0.14 -12.88 14.25
N ALA A 208 -0.49 -12.90 15.54
CA ALA A 208 -1.80 -13.37 16.01
C ALA A 208 -2.97 -12.48 15.57
N LYS A 209 -2.71 -11.27 15.05
CA LYS A 209 -3.72 -10.36 14.50
C LYS A 209 -3.84 -10.43 12.98
N ILE A 210 -2.99 -11.20 12.31
CA ILE A 210 -3.04 -11.36 10.86
C ILE A 210 -4.07 -12.43 10.49
N ASP A 211 -5.04 -12.07 9.65
CA ASP A 211 -6.03 -13.01 9.09
C ASP A 211 -5.46 -13.71 7.85
N LYS A 212 -5.05 -12.92 6.84
CA LYS A 212 -4.55 -13.43 5.56
C LYS A 212 -3.41 -12.59 5.02
N VAL A 213 -2.56 -13.22 4.23
CA VAL A 213 -1.56 -12.57 3.38
C VAL A 213 -1.81 -13.05 1.95
N VAL A 214 -2.19 -12.12 1.06
CA VAL A 214 -2.71 -12.41 -0.30
C VAL A 214 -1.94 -11.66 -1.37
#